data_AF-G1VAV8-F1
#
_entry.id   AF-G1VAV8-F1
#
_cell.length_a   1.000
_cell.length_b   1.000
_cell.length_c   1.000
_cell.angle_alpha   90.00
_cell.angle_beta   90.00
_cell.angle_gamma   90.00
#
_symmetry.space_group_name_H-M   'P 1'
#
loop_
_entity.id
_entity.type
_entity.pdbx_description
1 polymer ?
#
loop_
_entity_poly.entity_id
_entity_poly.type
_entity_poly.pdbx_seq_one_letter_code
_entity_poly.pdbx_strand_id
1 'polypeptide(L)'
;MERNLLSKNLTSMRKITINKGIISFRTVILALMLLTLHSVQAQEYHEEPPLTFRPLLQELGTELLQGKKGSIVAVDPATGEVLCMVTNSPTGPNDALAIATAYPPGSAIKPAQALVFLSEGIVKPDTKIACHDGFRDGNIKVKCHPHYSPEALAGALAVSCNTWFLKSYLSMLGNTQKYGSKEKAVTTWWEYIVSMGLGGPLGIDMPGEKGGLVANVNYLSRRYKNNWDPKTIMWAGMGQGDITVTPLQLCNLAASIANRGYFFTPHIHKNVDWSPLSSRFTTPRQTKVPPYIYADVIKGMRLAVTKGTATVLNGTTYPVCGKTGTAENSGKDHSVFIGFAPMNEPKIAISVYIEHGGFGADVAAPIAGLIMEKYLKGKLSPKSQAMAKRIERINTITK
;
A
#
# COMPACT_ATOMS: atom_id res chain seq x y z
N MET A 1 -25.77 -70.20 -22.79
CA MET A 1 -25.11 -71.52 -22.74
C MET A 1 -23.83 -71.34 -21.95
N GLU A 2 -23.85 -71.55 -20.64
CA GLU A 2 -23.70 -72.87 -20.00
C GLU A 2 -22.26 -73.39 -20.18
N ARG A 3 -21.52 -73.92 -19.22
CA ARG A 3 -21.74 -74.48 -17.87
C ARG A 3 -20.30 -74.68 -17.31
N ASN A 4 -19.99 -74.38 -16.05
CA ASN A 4 -20.28 -75.17 -14.85
C ASN A 4 -19.32 -76.37 -14.62
N LEU A 5 -18.88 -76.51 -13.36
CA LEU A 5 -18.56 -77.74 -12.62
C LEU A 5 -17.20 -78.46 -12.80
N LEU A 6 -16.38 -78.33 -11.74
CA LEU A 6 -16.04 -79.38 -10.77
C LEU A 6 -15.66 -80.79 -11.30
N SER A 7 -14.41 -81.20 -11.04
CA SER A 7 -14.04 -82.54 -10.51
C SER A 7 -12.51 -82.60 -10.30
N LYS A 8 -11.89 -83.30 -9.34
CA LYS A 8 -12.31 -84.11 -8.20
C LYS A 8 -11.06 -84.34 -7.32
N ASN A 9 -11.21 -84.03 -6.03
CA ASN A 9 -10.80 -84.75 -4.81
C ASN A 9 -9.53 -85.63 -4.70
N LEU A 10 -8.76 -85.26 -3.66
CA LEU A 10 -8.26 -86.05 -2.51
C LEU A 10 -7.62 -87.43 -2.77
N THR A 11 -6.36 -87.61 -2.35
CA THR A 11 -6.02 -88.32 -1.09
C THR A 11 -4.54 -88.20 -0.71
N SER A 12 -4.24 -87.71 0.49
CA SER A 12 -3.19 -88.22 1.41
C SER A 12 -2.96 -87.20 2.52
N MET A 13 -3.64 -87.39 3.65
CA MET A 13 -3.27 -86.74 4.91
C MET A 13 -1.99 -87.41 5.44
N ARG A 14 -0.92 -86.62 5.61
CA ARG A 14 0.11 -86.90 6.61
C ARG A 14 0.41 -85.64 7.42
N LYS A 15 0.35 -85.85 8.73
CA LYS A 15 0.49 -84.92 9.86
C LYS A 15 1.65 -83.94 9.69
N ILE A 16 1.37 -82.65 9.87
CA ILE A 16 2.36 -81.67 10.36
C ILE A 16 1.84 -81.13 11.69
N THR A 17 2.56 -81.47 12.75
CA THR A 17 2.33 -81.02 14.12
C THR A 17 2.68 -79.53 14.22
N ILE A 18 1.69 -78.68 14.51
CA ILE A 18 1.94 -77.27 14.82
C ILE A 18 2.41 -77.17 16.27
N ASN A 19 3.65 -76.73 16.44
CA ASN A 19 4.23 -76.42 17.73
C ASN A 19 3.58 -75.12 18.26
N LYS A 20 2.91 -75.18 19.42
CA LYS A 20 2.25 -74.03 20.05
C LYS A 20 3.29 -73.06 20.62
N GLY A 21 3.76 -72.12 19.80
CA GLY A 21 4.39 -70.90 20.29
C GLY A 21 3.32 -69.89 20.68
N ILE A 22 3.09 -69.70 21.98
CA ILE A 22 2.24 -68.61 22.49
C ILE A 22 2.99 -67.30 22.21
N ILE A 23 2.60 -66.60 21.13
CA ILE A 23 2.97 -65.20 20.97
C ILE A 23 2.21 -64.45 22.06
N SER A 24 2.94 -63.99 23.07
CA SER A 24 2.37 -63.22 24.17
C SER A 24 1.66 -61.97 23.63
N PHE A 25 0.49 -61.67 24.18
CA PHE A 25 -0.26 -60.43 23.88
C PHE A 25 0.62 -59.18 24.07
N ARG A 26 1.63 -59.24 24.95
CA ARG A 26 2.65 -58.19 25.11
C ARG A 26 3.49 -57.95 23.84
N THR A 27 3.82 -59.00 23.08
CA THR A 27 4.64 -58.89 21.87
C THR A 27 3.87 -58.24 20.73
N VAL A 28 2.56 -58.51 20.65
CA VAL A 28 1.65 -57.87 19.68
C VAL A 28 1.43 -56.39 20.03
N ILE A 29 1.25 -56.07 21.31
CA ILE A 29 1.17 -54.66 21.78
C ILE A 29 2.47 -53.91 21.53
N LEU A 30 3.64 -54.52 21.77
CA LEU A 30 4.93 -53.88 21.53
C LEU A 30 5.14 -53.60 20.03
N ALA A 31 4.75 -54.53 19.16
CA ALA A 31 4.81 -54.36 17.70
C ALA A 31 3.82 -53.29 17.19
N LEU A 32 2.61 -53.22 17.75
CA LEU A 32 1.64 -52.16 17.48
C LEU A 32 2.11 -50.79 17.98
N MET A 33 2.74 -50.72 19.18
CA MET A 33 3.36 -49.49 19.67
C MET A 33 4.53 -49.04 18.80
N LEU A 34 5.37 -49.97 18.33
CA LEU A 34 6.45 -49.70 17.38
C LEU A 34 5.93 -49.23 16.02
N LEU A 35 4.81 -49.78 15.53
CA LEU A 35 4.14 -49.31 14.31
C LEU A 35 3.48 -47.93 14.49
N THR A 36 2.95 -47.62 15.67
CA THR A 36 2.46 -46.26 15.99
C THR A 36 3.59 -45.25 16.17
N LEU A 37 4.78 -45.69 16.61
CA LEU A 37 5.97 -44.84 16.72
C LEU A 37 6.51 -44.44 15.33
N HIS A 38 6.37 -45.29 14.32
CA HIS A 38 6.73 -44.96 12.93
C HIS A 38 5.66 -44.17 12.17
N SER A 39 4.46 -44.01 12.77
CA SER A 39 3.36 -43.20 12.22
C SER A 39 3.13 -41.91 13.00
N VAL A 40 4.05 -41.56 13.90
CA VAL A 40 4.37 -40.14 14.12
C VAL A 40 4.98 -39.65 12.82
N GLN A 41 4.12 -39.27 11.86
CA GLN A 41 4.53 -38.42 10.77
C GLN A 41 5.29 -37.28 11.42
N ALA A 42 6.61 -37.22 11.20
CA ALA A 42 7.33 -35.99 11.34
C ALA A 42 6.57 -35.01 10.44
N GLN A 43 5.71 -34.21 11.04
CA GLN A 43 5.17 -33.04 10.37
C GLN A 43 6.43 -32.26 10.00
N GLU A 44 6.75 -32.21 8.70
CA GLU A 44 7.86 -31.40 8.22
C GLU A 44 7.62 -30.02 8.80
N TYR A 45 8.43 -29.66 9.80
CA TYR A 45 8.40 -28.36 10.40
C TYR A 45 9.07 -27.47 9.36
N HIS A 46 8.29 -27.04 8.37
CA HIS A 46 8.73 -26.01 7.44
C HIS A 46 8.92 -24.76 8.30
N GLU A 47 10.17 -24.48 8.62
CA GLU A 47 10.56 -23.24 9.28
C GLU A 47 10.00 -22.08 8.45
N GLU A 48 9.27 -21.15 9.06
CA GLU A 48 8.82 -19.98 8.30
C GLU A 48 10.02 -19.12 7.95
N PRO A 49 10.16 -18.65 6.70
CA PRO A 49 11.28 -17.80 6.31
C PRO A 49 11.30 -16.53 7.18
N PRO A 50 12.49 -16.04 7.58
CA PRO A 50 12.59 -14.87 8.44
C PRO A 50 11.89 -13.65 7.82
N LEU A 51 11.29 -12.81 8.67
CA LEU A 51 10.61 -11.62 8.20
C LEU A 51 11.58 -10.51 7.77
N THR A 52 11.16 -9.67 6.83
CA THR A 52 11.89 -8.49 6.34
C THR A 52 11.82 -7.31 7.30
N PHE A 53 10.91 -7.35 8.28
CA PHE A 53 10.72 -6.28 9.27
C PHE A 53 12.02 -5.94 9.99
N ARG A 54 12.30 -4.65 10.17
CA ARG A 54 13.41 -4.15 10.96
C ARG A 54 12.93 -3.95 12.40
N PRO A 55 13.44 -4.70 13.40
CA PRO A 55 12.91 -4.67 14.78
C PRO A 55 12.86 -3.26 15.38
N LEU A 56 13.91 -2.47 15.19
CA LEU A 56 13.99 -1.09 15.70
C LEU A 56 12.99 -0.13 15.05
N LEU A 57 12.48 -0.43 13.85
CA LEU A 57 11.41 0.34 13.23
C LEU A 57 10.04 -0.11 13.73
N GLN A 58 9.84 -1.41 13.94
CA GLN A 58 8.60 -1.94 14.52
C GLN A 58 8.39 -1.41 15.94
N GLU A 59 9.44 -1.40 16.77
CA GLU A 59 9.43 -0.83 18.12
C GLU A 59 9.04 0.65 18.10
N LEU A 60 9.80 1.48 17.38
CA LEU A 60 9.53 2.92 17.27
C LEU A 60 8.15 3.20 16.68
N GLY A 61 7.74 2.45 15.64
CA GLY A 61 6.43 2.61 15.03
C GLY A 61 5.29 2.27 16.00
N THR A 62 5.48 1.24 16.83
CA THR A 62 4.53 0.83 17.87
C THR A 62 4.38 1.92 18.93
N GLU A 63 5.49 2.48 19.41
CA GLU A 63 5.49 3.61 20.36
C GLU A 63 4.77 4.83 19.77
N LEU A 64 5.10 5.21 18.54
CA LEU A 64 4.52 6.39 17.89
C LEU A 64 3.01 6.25 17.62
N LEU A 65 2.52 5.02 17.38
CA LEU A 65 1.10 4.74 17.18
C LEU A 65 0.29 4.58 18.48
N GLN A 66 0.92 4.59 19.66
CA GLN A 66 0.17 4.53 20.92
C GLN A 66 -0.86 5.67 20.99
N GLY A 67 -2.08 5.32 21.41
CA GLY A 67 -3.22 6.25 21.47
C GLY A 67 -3.73 6.72 20.10
N LYS A 68 -3.28 6.14 18.98
CA LYS A 68 -3.68 6.56 17.63
C LYS A 68 -4.18 5.37 16.84
N LYS A 69 -5.34 5.50 16.21
CA LYS A 69 -5.82 4.50 15.26
C LYS A 69 -5.21 4.76 13.89
N GLY A 70 -4.61 3.76 13.26
CA GLY A 70 -3.98 3.93 11.96
C GLY A 70 -2.89 2.91 11.64
N SER A 71 -2.04 3.26 10.68
CA SER A 71 -0.93 2.41 10.25
C SER A 71 0.30 3.20 9.80
N ILE A 72 1.47 2.57 9.96
CA ILE A 72 2.76 2.97 9.42
C ILE A 72 3.20 1.81 8.53
N VAL A 73 3.46 2.09 7.25
CA VAL A 73 3.98 1.10 6.31
C VAL A 73 5.22 1.68 5.64
N ALA A 74 6.36 1.01 5.74
CA ALA A 74 7.58 1.39 5.05
C ALA A 74 8.16 0.21 4.27
N VAL A 75 8.65 0.48 3.06
CA VAL A 75 9.24 -0.50 2.16
C VAL A 75 10.59 -0.03 1.65
N ASP A 76 11.49 -0.96 1.39
CA ASP A 76 12.68 -0.69 0.59
C ASP A 76 12.26 -0.65 -0.89
N PRO A 77 12.36 0.50 -1.57
CA PRO A 77 11.92 0.61 -2.95
C PRO A 77 12.77 -0.26 -3.90
N ALA A 78 14.02 -0.57 -3.56
CA ALA A 78 14.91 -1.34 -4.43
C ALA A 78 14.59 -2.85 -4.45
N THR A 79 13.85 -3.36 -3.47
CA THR A 79 13.59 -4.79 -3.32
C THR A 79 12.11 -5.13 -3.13
N GLY A 80 11.31 -4.20 -2.60
CA GLY A 80 9.95 -4.50 -2.15
C GLY A 80 9.90 -5.09 -0.73
N GLU A 81 11.02 -5.24 -0.03
CA GLU A 81 11.02 -5.68 1.37
C GLU A 81 10.18 -4.70 2.21
N VAL A 82 9.20 -5.22 2.96
CA VAL A 82 8.49 -4.43 3.96
C VAL A 82 9.41 -4.27 5.17
N LEU A 83 9.90 -3.05 5.39
CA LEU A 83 10.82 -2.70 6.47
C LEU A 83 10.08 -2.51 7.79
N CYS A 84 8.85 -1.99 7.72
CA CYS A 84 8.01 -1.69 8.88
C CYS A 84 6.55 -1.79 8.46
N MET A 85 5.76 -2.49 9.27
CA MET A 85 4.30 -2.51 9.17
C MET A 85 3.77 -2.56 10.59
N VAL A 86 3.33 -1.41 11.09
CA VAL A 86 2.73 -1.27 12.41
C VAL A 86 1.32 -0.74 12.23
N THR A 87 0.38 -1.36 12.91
CA THR A 87 -1.01 -0.93 12.96
C THR A 87 -1.44 -0.76 14.41
N ASN A 88 -2.40 0.13 14.63
CA ASN A 88 -3.02 0.26 15.95
C ASN A 88 -4.49 0.64 15.81
N SER A 89 -5.30 0.13 16.73
CA SER A 89 -6.74 0.38 16.83
C SER A 89 -7.14 0.40 18.31
N PRO A 90 -8.39 0.79 18.65
CA PRO A 90 -8.85 0.77 20.05
C PRO A 90 -8.73 -0.59 20.74
N THR A 91 -8.74 -1.69 19.97
CA THR A 91 -8.61 -3.07 20.48
C THR A 91 -7.21 -3.66 20.27
N GLY A 92 -6.22 -2.85 19.90
CA GLY A 92 -4.85 -3.28 19.62
C GLY A 92 -4.51 -3.35 18.11
N PRO A 93 -3.38 -3.97 17.74
CA PRO A 93 -2.95 -4.10 16.35
C PRO A 93 -4.01 -4.79 15.46
N ASN A 94 -4.13 -4.31 14.23
CA ASN A 94 -5.04 -4.84 13.22
C ASN A 94 -4.47 -4.61 11.82
N ASP A 95 -3.87 -5.64 11.24
CA ASP A 95 -3.19 -5.57 9.93
C ASP A 95 -4.10 -5.13 8.79
N ALA A 96 -5.41 -5.34 8.93
CA ALA A 96 -6.38 -4.82 7.97
C ALA A 96 -6.21 -3.30 7.76
N LEU A 97 -5.84 -2.53 8.78
CA LEU A 97 -5.60 -1.08 8.65
C LEU A 97 -4.43 -0.74 7.72
N ALA A 98 -3.52 -1.67 7.44
CA ALA A 98 -2.44 -1.49 6.47
C ALA A 98 -2.80 -2.07 5.09
N ILE A 99 -3.43 -3.26 5.06
CA ILE A 99 -3.53 -4.08 3.85
C ILE A 99 -4.95 -4.35 3.34
N ALA A 100 -6.01 -3.97 4.06
CA ALA A 100 -7.37 -4.34 3.68
C ALA A 100 -8.44 -3.25 3.89
N THR A 101 -8.19 -2.26 4.74
CA THR A 101 -9.07 -1.13 4.96
C THR A 101 -8.78 -0.07 3.91
N ALA A 102 -9.78 0.18 3.05
CA ALA A 102 -9.69 1.14 1.97
C ALA A 102 -10.19 2.52 2.45
N TYR A 103 -9.36 3.54 2.27
CA TYR A 103 -9.64 4.92 2.66
C TYR A 103 -9.60 5.83 1.44
N PRO A 104 -10.36 6.94 1.42
CA PRO A 104 -10.10 8.02 0.47
C PRO A 104 -8.64 8.50 0.65
N PRO A 105 -7.82 8.52 -0.42
CA PRO A 105 -6.43 8.95 -0.30
C PRO A 105 -6.28 10.45 0.00
N GLY A 106 -7.30 11.24 -0.31
CA GLY A 106 -7.23 12.69 -0.33
C GLY A 106 -6.03 13.18 -1.14
N SER A 107 -5.40 14.26 -0.67
CA SER A 107 -4.27 14.87 -1.38
C SER A 107 -3.01 13.98 -1.51
N ALA A 108 -2.93 12.84 -0.83
CA ALA A 108 -1.79 11.92 -0.96
C ALA A 108 -1.68 11.31 -2.37
N ILE A 109 -2.77 11.23 -3.14
CA ILE A 109 -2.75 10.68 -4.52
C ILE A 109 -2.34 11.71 -5.59
N LYS A 110 -2.26 13.00 -5.25
CA LYS A 110 -1.94 14.07 -6.21
C LYS A 110 -0.65 13.82 -7.03
N PRO A 111 0.42 13.22 -6.48
CA PRO A 111 1.57 12.78 -7.29
C PRO A 111 1.17 11.82 -8.41
N ALA A 112 0.33 10.80 -8.14
CA ALA A 112 -0.17 9.88 -9.16
C ALA A 112 -0.97 10.63 -10.24
N GLN A 113 -1.86 11.54 -9.83
CA GLN A 113 -2.65 12.36 -10.76
C GLN A 113 -1.76 13.23 -11.66
N ALA A 114 -0.75 13.87 -11.09
CA ALA A 114 0.23 14.64 -11.84
C ALA A 114 0.98 13.79 -12.88
N LEU A 115 1.42 12.58 -12.50
CA LEU A 115 2.06 11.65 -13.44
C LEU A 115 1.14 11.34 -14.63
N VAL A 116 -0.15 11.09 -14.40
CA VAL A 116 -1.12 10.85 -15.48
C VAL A 116 -1.26 12.08 -16.39
N PHE A 117 -1.51 13.25 -15.82
CA PHE A 117 -1.80 14.45 -16.61
C PHE A 117 -0.60 14.92 -17.45
N LEU A 118 0.62 14.74 -16.94
CA LEU A 118 1.85 15.02 -17.69
C LEU A 118 2.09 13.98 -18.78
N SER A 119 1.92 12.68 -18.49
CA SER A 119 2.10 11.60 -19.47
C SER A 119 1.16 11.76 -20.66
N GLU A 120 -0.07 12.18 -20.36
CA GLU A 120 -1.11 12.41 -21.36
C GLU A 120 -1.03 13.81 -21.98
N GLY A 121 -0.06 14.66 -21.59
CA GLY A 121 0.09 16.01 -22.14
C GLY A 121 -1.13 16.91 -21.90
N ILE A 122 -1.96 16.60 -20.91
CA ILE A 122 -3.08 17.45 -20.47
C ILE A 122 -2.56 18.74 -19.86
N VAL A 123 -1.40 18.65 -19.22
CA VAL A 123 -0.62 19.76 -18.66
C VAL A 123 0.85 19.56 -18.94
N LYS A 124 1.62 20.65 -18.86
CA LYS A 124 3.08 20.67 -18.84
C LYS A 124 3.58 21.10 -17.45
N PRO A 125 4.86 20.85 -17.09
CA PRO A 125 5.39 21.26 -15.79
C PRO A 125 5.22 22.76 -15.47
N ASP A 126 5.24 23.61 -16.51
CA ASP A 126 5.07 25.07 -16.44
C ASP A 126 3.63 25.56 -16.66
N THR A 127 2.66 24.65 -16.84
CA THR A 127 1.25 25.02 -16.99
C THR A 127 0.73 25.64 -15.70
N LYS A 128 0.45 26.95 -15.77
CA LYS A 128 -0.05 27.76 -14.65
C LYS A 128 -1.57 27.69 -14.59
N ILE A 129 -2.11 27.30 -13.43
CA ILE A 129 -3.56 27.31 -13.18
C ILE A 129 -3.87 28.28 -12.04
N ALA A 130 -4.74 29.24 -12.32
CA ALA A 130 -5.23 30.18 -11.32
C ALA A 130 -6.19 29.48 -10.33
N CYS A 131 -5.90 29.69 -9.05
CA CYS A 131 -6.71 29.32 -7.90
C CYS A 131 -7.09 30.60 -7.13
N HIS A 132 -8.39 30.80 -6.90
CA HIS A 132 -8.93 31.92 -6.11
C HIS A 132 -9.60 31.34 -4.85
N ASP A 133 -8.77 30.82 -3.94
CA ASP A 133 -9.15 30.12 -2.70
C ASP A 133 -10.01 28.86 -2.88
N GLY A 134 -10.09 28.35 -4.11
CA GLY A 134 -10.91 27.18 -4.41
C GLY A 134 -11.25 27.02 -5.88
N PHE A 135 -11.85 25.87 -6.17
CA PHE A 135 -12.49 25.58 -7.44
C PHE A 135 -13.96 26.00 -7.36
N ARG A 136 -14.44 26.69 -8.39
CA ARG A 136 -15.83 27.12 -8.53
C ARG A 136 -16.31 26.82 -9.94
N ASP A 137 -17.46 26.15 -10.04
CA ASP A 137 -18.16 25.89 -11.30
C ASP A 137 -19.67 25.78 -11.00
N GLY A 138 -20.42 26.85 -11.29
CA GLY A 138 -21.80 26.99 -10.88
C GLY A 138 -21.98 26.84 -9.37
N ASN A 139 -22.77 25.85 -8.95
CA ASN A 139 -23.04 25.56 -7.53
C ASN A 139 -21.93 24.74 -6.86
N ILE A 140 -20.99 24.19 -7.63
CA ILE A 140 -19.87 23.42 -7.10
C ILE A 140 -18.84 24.38 -6.51
N LYS A 141 -18.55 24.21 -5.22
CA LYS A 141 -17.54 25.00 -4.49
C LYS A 141 -16.64 24.05 -3.72
N VAL A 142 -15.35 24.00 -4.10
CA VAL A 142 -14.34 23.22 -3.38
C VAL A 142 -13.29 24.19 -2.85
N LYS A 143 -13.11 24.25 -1.53
CA LYS A 143 -12.13 25.14 -0.91
C LYS A 143 -10.70 24.69 -1.24
N CYS A 144 -9.78 25.65 -1.26
CA CYS A 144 -8.35 25.40 -1.28
C CYS A 144 -7.69 26.07 -0.07
N HIS A 145 -6.50 25.61 0.30
CA HIS A 145 -5.68 26.33 1.28
C HIS A 145 -5.17 27.65 0.69
N PRO A 146 -4.92 28.68 1.51
CA PRO A 146 -4.28 29.91 1.05
C PRO A 146 -2.88 29.64 0.48
N HIS A 147 -2.61 30.11 -0.74
CA HIS A 147 -1.30 30.03 -1.39
C HIS A 147 -1.17 31.05 -2.52
N TYR A 148 0.05 31.27 -3.02
CA TYR A 148 0.30 32.13 -4.19
C TYR A 148 -0.42 31.59 -5.43
N SER A 149 -0.82 32.46 -6.35
CA SER A 149 -1.58 32.08 -7.55
C SER A 149 -1.19 32.99 -8.71
N PRO A 150 -1.08 32.47 -9.95
CA PRO A 150 -1.30 31.08 -10.34
C PRO A 150 -0.12 30.16 -9.99
N GLU A 151 -0.40 28.87 -9.80
CA GLU A 151 0.63 27.84 -9.54
C GLU A 151 0.93 27.01 -10.78
N ALA A 152 2.21 26.71 -10.99
CA ALA A 152 2.68 25.64 -11.87
C ALA A 152 2.69 24.29 -11.12
N LEU A 153 2.95 23.17 -11.80
CA LEU A 153 2.86 21.83 -11.21
C LEU A 153 3.60 21.69 -9.88
N ALA A 154 4.88 22.10 -9.83
CA ALA A 154 5.71 21.91 -8.66
C ALA A 154 5.14 22.65 -7.44
N GLY A 155 4.67 23.89 -7.64
CA GLY A 155 4.01 24.68 -6.62
C GLY A 155 2.66 24.09 -6.22
N ALA A 156 1.84 23.66 -7.19
CA ALA A 156 0.56 23.00 -6.95
C ALA A 156 0.68 21.71 -6.12
N LEU A 157 1.71 20.90 -6.36
CA LEU A 157 2.05 19.74 -5.51
C LEU A 157 2.52 20.18 -4.12
N ALA A 158 3.35 21.22 -4.04
CA ALA A 158 3.92 21.72 -2.79
C ALA A 158 2.88 22.26 -1.82
N VAL A 159 1.93 23.07 -2.31
CA VAL A 159 0.86 23.69 -1.51
C VAL A 159 -0.44 22.88 -1.56
N SER A 160 -0.44 21.74 -2.25
CA SER A 160 -1.59 20.85 -2.37
C SER A 160 -2.81 21.50 -3.02
N CYS A 161 -2.64 22.30 -4.09
CA CYS A 161 -3.71 23.11 -4.69
C CYS A 161 -4.87 22.26 -5.28
N ASN A 162 -6.05 22.25 -4.65
CA ASN A 162 -7.21 21.49 -5.13
C ASN A 162 -7.64 21.91 -6.55
N THR A 163 -7.65 23.21 -6.83
CA THR A 163 -8.08 23.77 -8.11
C THR A 163 -7.24 23.27 -9.29
N TRP A 164 -5.91 23.20 -9.12
CA TRP A 164 -5.01 22.74 -10.17
C TRP A 164 -5.33 21.30 -10.58
N PHE A 165 -5.54 20.41 -9.61
CA PHE A 165 -5.84 19.00 -9.85
C PHE A 165 -7.26 18.76 -10.38
N LEU A 166 -8.28 19.45 -9.84
CA LEU A 166 -9.65 19.34 -10.33
C LEU A 166 -9.78 19.83 -11.78
N LYS A 167 -9.20 20.99 -12.10
CA LYS A 167 -9.23 21.54 -13.47
C LYS A 167 -8.46 20.66 -14.45
N SER A 168 -7.32 20.09 -14.05
CA SER A 168 -6.54 19.19 -14.91
C SER A 168 -7.31 17.91 -15.20
N TYR A 169 -7.96 17.31 -14.19
CA TYR A 169 -8.76 16.12 -14.40
C TYR A 169 -9.99 16.39 -15.27
N LEU A 170 -10.72 17.47 -15.01
CA LEU A 170 -11.84 17.91 -15.87
C LEU A 170 -11.38 18.16 -17.31
N SER A 171 -10.20 18.75 -17.51
CA SER A 171 -9.61 18.96 -18.83
C SER A 171 -9.34 17.64 -19.54
N MET A 172 -8.83 16.62 -18.83
CA MET A 172 -8.66 15.28 -19.38
C MET A 172 -10.00 14.66 -19.78
N LEU A 173 -10.97 14.65 -18.87
CA LEU A 173 -12.28 14.03 -19.08
C LEU A 173 -13.11 14.71 -20.18
N GLY A 174 -12.96 16.02 -20.35
CA GLY A 174 -13.63 16.82 -21.38
C GLY A 174 -12.91 16.83 -22.72
N ASN A 175 -11.72 16.25 -22.85
CA ASN A 175 -10.93 16.30 -24.09
C ASN A 175 -11.41 15.27 -25.12
N THR A 176 -12.54 15.56 -25.77
CA THR A 176 -13.12 14.73 -26.82
C THR A 176 -12.25 14.67 -28.07
N GLN A 177 -11.44 15.69 -28.35
CA GLN A 177 -10.50 15.66 -29.48
C GLN A 177 -9.43 14.58 -29.30
N LYS A 178 -8.88 14.43 -28.09
CA LYS A 178 -7.84 13.43 -27.79
C LYS A 178 -8.42 12.03 -27.57
N TYR A 179 -9.53 11.91 -26.84
CA TYR A 179 -10.04 10.61 -26.40
C TYR A 179 -11.26 10.11 -27.18
N GLY A 180 -11.96 10.95 -27.93
CA GLY A 180 -13.21 10.62 -28.60
C GLY A 180 -14.43 10.60 -27.67
N SER A 181 -14.27 10.12 -26.43
CA SER A 181 -15.33 10.13 -25.41
C SER A 181 -14.79 10.24 -23.98
N LYS A 182 -15.66 10.61 -23.04
CA LYS A 182 -15.36 10.66 -21.59
C LYS A 182 -15.03 9.28 -21.03
N GLU A 183 -15.69 8.22 -21.53
CA GLU A 183 -15.44 6.83 -21.16
C GLU A 183 -14.02 6.43 -21.50
N LYS A 184 -13.53 6.79 -22.70
CA LYS A 184 -12.15 6.50 -23.11
C LYS A 184 -11.12 7.30 -22.30
N ALA A 185 -11.44 8.54 -21.92
CA ALA A 185 -10.62 9.32 -21.00
C ALA A 185 -10.54 8.66 -19.61
N VAL A 186 -11.67 8.23 -19.03
CA VAL A 186 -11.72 7.51 -17.74
C VAL A 186 -10.96 6.19 -17.81
N THR A 187 -11.14 5.40 -18.87
CA THR A 187 -10.40 4.14 -19.05
C THR A 187 -8.90 4.39 -19.10
N THR A 188 -8.46 5.41 -19.85
CA THR A 188 -7.04 5.78 -19.92
C THR A 188 -6.50 6.17 -18.54
N TRP A 189 -7.21 7.06 -17.83
CA TRP A 189 -6.86 7.45 -16.46
C TRP A 189 -6.76 6.24 -15.52
N TRP A 190 -7.78 5.37 -15.56
CA TRP A 190 -7.85 4.15 -14.74
C TRP A 190 -6.67 3.21 -14.99
N GLU A 191 -6.27 3.00 -16.25
CA GLU A 191 -5.12 2.17 -16.61
C GLU A 191 -3.81 2.70 -16.00
N TYR A 192 -3.57 4.02 -16.04
CA TYR A 192 -2.40 4.60 -15.38
C TYR A 192 -2.45 4.39 -13.86
N ILE A 193 -3.58 4.70 -13.22
CA ILE A 193 -3.73 4.59 -11.77
C ILE A 193 -3.51 3.15 -11.30
N VAL A 194 -4.10 2.17 -11.98
CA VAL A 194 -3.92 0.74 -11.65
C VAL A 194 -2.50 0.26 -11.96
N SER A 195 -1.84 0.78 -13.01
CA SER A 195 -0.44 0.44 -13.31
C SER A 195 0.54 0.87 -12.20
N MET A 196 0.16 1.84 -11.37
CA MET A 196 0.92 2.28 -10.19
C MET A 196 0.62 1.44 -8.92
N GLY A 197 -0.17 0.36 -9.06
CA GLY A 197 -0.53 -0.53 -7.96
C GLY A 197 -1.70 -0.06 -7.09
N LEU A 198 -2.52 0.87 -7.59
CA LEU A 198 -3.70 1.38 -6.88
C LEU A 198 -4.98 0.67 -7.34
N GLY A 199 -6.01 0.66 -6.49
CA GLY A 199 -7.28 -0.03 -6.77
C GLY A 199 -7.23 -1.48 -6.28
N GLY A 200 -6.67 -2.42 -7.04
CA GLY A 200 -6.63 -3.84 -6.65
C GLY A 200 -5.54 -4.22 -5.63
N PRO A 201 -5.60 -5.43 -5.02
CA PRO A 201 -4.52 -5.95 -4.18
C PRO A 201 -3.17 -5.91 -4.92
N LEU A 202 -2.09 -5.58 -4.21
CA LEU A 202 -0.74 -5.61 -4.75
C LEU A 202 -0.23 -7.04 -4.87
N GLY A 203 -0.64 -7.91 -3.95
CA GLY A 203 -0.24 -9.31 -3.83
C GLY A 203 0.82 -9.54 -2.75
N ILE A 204 0.76 -8.84 -1.62
CA ILE A 204 1.66 -9.11 -0.49
C ILE A 204 1.56 -10.59 -0.07
N ASP A 205 2.65 -11.19 0.37
CA ASP A 205 2.73 -12.55 0.95
C ASP A 205 2.18 -12.60 2.37
N MET A 206 1.00 -12.01 2.58
CA MET A 206 0.27 -12.02 3.84
C MET A 206 -1.22 -12.23 3.56
N PRO A 207 -1.93 -13.07 4.35
CA PRO A 207 -3.34 -13.33 4.13
C PRO A 207 -4.19 -12.06 4.36
N GLY A 208 -5.36 -12.03 3.71
CA GLY A 208 -6.38 -11.02 3.99
C GLY A 208 -6.19 -9.68 3.27
N GLU A 209 -5.21 -9.55 2.38
CA GLU A 209 -5.04 -8.34 1.57
C GLU A 209 -6.31 -8.06 0.76
N LYS A 210 -6.74 -6.79 0.78
CA LYS A 210 -7.77 -6.28 -0.11
C LYS A 210 -7.25 -5.03 -0.83
N GLY A 211 -7.82 -4.78 -2.00
CA GLY A 211 -7.63 -3.52 -2.68
C GLY A 211 -8.57 -2.43 -2.16
N GLY A 212 -8.27 -1.19 -2.50
CA GLY A 212 -9.28 -0.14 -2.57
C GLY A 212 -10.13 -0.21 -3.84
N LEU A 213 -10.61 0.97 -4.26
CA LEU A 213 -11.47 1.15 -5.43
C LEU A 213 -10.88 2.26 -6.29
N VAL A 214 -10.73 2.01 -7.59
CA VAL A 214 -10.50 3.06 -8.58
C VAL A 214 -11.60 2.92 -9.61
N ALA A 215 -12.50 3.90 -9.69
CA ALA A 215 -13.67 3.83 -10.56
C ALA A 215 -13.27 3.69 -12.04
N ASN A 216 -13.70 2.60 -12.67
CA ASN A 216 -13.71 2.47 -14.13
C ASN A 216 -15.11 2.78 -14.68
N VAL A 217 -15.23 2.80 -16.00
CA VAL A 217 -16.51 3.06 -16.69
C VAL A 217 -17.61 2.13 -16.22
N ASN A 218 -17.33 0.83 -16.06
CA ASN A 218 -18.31 -0.15 -15.60
C ASN A 218 -18.83 0.15 -14.19
N TYR A 219 -17.95 0.56 -13.27
CA TYR A 219 -18.33 0.98 -11.92
C TYR A 219 -19.22 2.22 -11.97
N LEU A 220 -18.80 3.26 -12.71
CA LEU A 220 -19.53 4.53 -12.82
C LEU A 220 -20.91 4.34 -13.45
N SER A 221 -20.99 3.58 -14.55
CA SER A 221 -22.24 3.25 -15.22
C SER A 221 -23.23 2.53 -14.30
N ARG A 222 -22.77 1.59 -13.47
CA ARG A 222 -23.63 0.94 -12.47
C ARG A 222 -24.05 1.88 -11.35
N ARG A 223 -23.09 2.60 -10.75
CA ARG A 223 -23.32 3.48 -9.60
C ARG A 223 -24.27 4.62 -9.93
N TYR A 224 -24.09 5.22 -11.11
CA TYR A 224 -24.85 6.40 -11.55
C TYR A 224 -25.92 6.06 -12.59
N LYS A 225 -26.22 4.77 -12.83
CA LYS A 225 -27.23 4.32 -13.81
C LYS A 225 -27.05 4.97 -15.19
N ASN A 226 -25.81 5.00 -15.69
CA ASN A 226 -25.35 5.70 -16.90
C ASN A 226 -25.52 7.24 -16.90
N ASN A 227 -25.97 7.85 -15.82
CA ASN A 227 -26.15 9.29 -15.68
C ASN A 227 -24.97 9.95 -14.93
N TRP A 228 -23.74 9.71 -15.41
CA TRP A 228 -22.54 10.38 -14.90
C TRP A 228 -21.91 11.24 -15.99
N ASP A 229 -21.29 12.33 -15.58
CA ASP A 229 -20.54 13.24 -16.43
C ASP A 229 -19.19 13.59 -15.77
N PRO A 230 -18.31 14.36 -16.43
CA PRO A 230 -17.04 14.76 -15.84
C PRO A 230 -17.17 15.45 -14.47
N LYS A 231 -18.22 16.25 -14.24
CA LYS A 231 -18.44 16.96 -12.97
C LYS A 231 -18.90 16.00 -11.86
N THR A 232 -19.59 14.93 -12.21
CA THR A 232 -20.00 13.86 -11.29
C THR A 232 -18.78 13.21 -10.63
N ILE A 233 -17.73 12.98 -11.40
CA ILE A 233 -16.56 12.19 -10.97
C ILE A 233 -15.29 13.02 -10.70
N MET A 234 -15.34 14.35 -10.88
CA MET A 234 -14.16 15.22 -10.81
C MET A 234 -13.38 15.12 -9.49
N TRP A 235 -14.06 14.74 -8.39
CA TRP A 235 -13.51 14.62 -7.05
C TRP A 235 -12.29 13.68 -6.99
N ALA A 236 -12.26 12.66 -7.87
CA ALA A 236 -11.15 11.72 -7.94
C ALA A 236 -9.82 12.41 -8.30
N GLY A 237 -9.89 13.54 -9.04
CA GLY A 237 -8.72 14.35 -9.37
C GLY A 237 -7.97 14.87 -8.14
N MET A 238 -8.64 15.07 -7.01
CA MET A 238 -8.01 15.43 -5.74
C MET A 238 -7.99 14.29 -4.70
N GLY A 239 -8.36 13.08 -5.10
CA GLY A 239 -8.34 11.88 -4.26
C GLY A 239 -9.57 11.70 -3.36
N GLN A 240 -10.72 12.24 -3.76
CA GLN A 240 -12.01 12.08 -3.09
C GLN A 240 -13.04 11.46 -4.05
N GLY A 241 -14.24 11.12 -3.56
CA GLY A 241 -15.30 10.53 -4.40
C GLY A 241 -15.07 9.04 -4.65
N ASP A 242 -15.20 8.60 -5.90
CA ASP A 242 -15.13 7.17 -6.27
C ASP A 242 -13.69 6.63 -6.38
N ILE A 243 -12.89 6.92 -5.35
CA ILE A 243 -11.52 6.41 -5.22
C ILE A 243 -11.18 6.13 -3.74
N THR A 244 -10.70 4.93 -3.48
CA THR A 244 -10.15 4.52 -2.19
C THR A 244 -8.90 3.67 -2.39
N VAL A 245 -8.00 3.69 -1.43
CA VAL A 245 -6.73 2.93 -1.44
C VAL A 245 -6.39 2.47 -0.03
N THR A 246 -5.57 1.43 0.10
CA THR A 246 -4.99 1.01 1.38
C THR A 246 -3.69 1.76 1.68
N PRO A 247 -3.25 1.86 2.94
CA PRO A 247 -1.95 2.43 3.28
C PRO A 247 -0.76 1.72 2.64
N LEU A 248 -0.83 0.39 2.42
CA LEU A 248 0.17 -0.34 1.64
C LEU A 248 0.21 0.13 0.17
N GLN A 249 -0.95 0.33 -0.47
CA GLN A 249 -1.01 0.89 -1.84
C GLN A 249 -0.42 2.30 -1.93
N LEU A 250 -0.65 3.15 -0.92
CA LEU A 250 -0.02 4.47 -0.83
C LEU A 250 1.50 4.39 -0.64
N CYS A 251 1.99 3.43 0.15
CA CYS A 251 3.42 3.18 0.30
C CYS A 251 4.05 2.71 -1.02
N ASN A 252 3.36 1.81 -1.73
CA ASN A 252 3.77 1.34 -3.04
C ASN A 252 3.80 2.46 -4.09
N LEU A 253 2.84 3.40 -4.04
CA LEU A 253 2.88 4.59 -4.89
C LEU A 253 4.17 5.39 -4.63
N ALA A 254 4.52 5.63 -3.36
CA ALA A 254 5.79 6.30 -3.03
C ALA A 254 7.02 5.53 -3.51
N ALA A 255 7.02 4.20 -3.41
CA ALA A 255 8.09 3.34 -3.94
C ALA A 255 8.20 3.44 -5.47
N SER A 256 7.08 3.42 -6.18
CA SER A 256 7.07 3.56 -7.66
C SER A 256 7.63 4.90 -8.13
N ILE A 257 7.39 5.96 -7.35
CA ILE A 257 7.93 7.30 -7.62
C ILE A 257 9.41 7.35 -7.28
N ALA A 258 9.82 6.79 -6.14
CA ALA A 258 11.22 6.67 -5.74
C ALA A 258 12.06 5.97 -6.83
N ASN A 259 11.50 4.92 -7.43
CA ASN A 259 12.13 4.15 -8.50
C ASN A 259 11.94 4.73 -9.90
N ARG A 260 11.22 5.85 -10.05
CA ARG A 260 11.00 6.54 -11.33
C ARG A 260 10.34 5.65 -12.40
N GLY A 261 9.34 4.84 -12.03
CA GLY A 261 8.55 4.10 -13.02
C GLY A 261 8.33 2.62 -12.76
N TYR A 262 8.87 2.05 -11.69
CA TYR A 262 8.63 0.64 -11.37
C TYR A 262 8.56 0.37 -9.88
N PHE A 263 7.97 -0.75 -9.49
CA PHE A 263 8.00 -1.22 -8.10
C PHE A 263 8.12 -2.74 -8.07
N PHE A 264 8.68 -3.27 -6.99
CA PHE A 264 8.59 -4.69 -6.66
C PHE A 264 7.34 -4.92 -5.81
N THR A 265 6.66 -6.06 -6.00
CA THR A 265 5.53 -6.42 -5.15
C THR A 265 6.00 -6.45 -3.70
N PRO A 266 5.36 -5.70 -2.77
CA PRO A 266 5.78 -5.71 -1.38
C PRO A 266 5.72 -7.11 -0.76
N HIS A 267 6.71 -7.47 0.06
CA HIS A 267 6.75 -8.76 0.73
C HIS A 267 7.34 -8.70 2.14
N ILE A 268 6.90 -9.60 3.02
CA ILE A 268 7.31 -9.70 4.41
C ILE A 268 8.28 -10.84 4.66
N HIS A 269 8.41 -11.83 3.78
CA HIS A 269 9.36 -12.93 3.96
C HIS A 269 10.67 -12.69 3.22
N LYS A 270 11.81 -13.01 3.84
CA LYS A 270 13.12 -12.89 3.20
C LYS A 270 13.32 -13.98 2.14
N ASN A 271 14.07 -13.62 1.09
CA ASN A 271 14.59 -14.58 0.13
C ASN A 271 15.75 -15.38 0.75
N VAL A 272 15.54 -16.66 1.03
CA VAL A 272 16.55 -17.57 1.59
C VAL A 272 16.65 -18.85 0.76
N ASP A 273 17.80 -19.52 0.75
CA ASP A 273 18.07 -20.65 -0.16
C ASP A 273 17.04 -21.79 -0.06
N TRP A 274 16.54 -22.05 1.14
CA TRP A 274 15.56 -23.10 1.42
C TRP A 274 14.11 -22.65 1.27
N SER A 275 13.85 -21.35 1.08
CA SER A 275 12.53 -20.76 0.78
C SER A 275 12.70 -19.53 -0.12
N PRO A 276 13.05 -19.75 -1.40
CA PRO A 276 13.30 -18.65 -2.32
C PRO A 276 12.02 -17.90 -2.65
N LEU A 277 12.12 -16.57 -2.78
CA LEU A 277 10.99 -15.76 -3.21
C LEU A 277 10.58 -16.10 -4.65
N SER A 278 9.27 -16.21 -4.86
CA SER A 278 8.70 -16.29 -6.20
C SER A 278 9.12 -15.08 -7.05
N SER A 279 9.30 -15.30 -8.36
CA SER A 279 9.65 -14.26 -9.33
C SER A 279 8.71 -13.05 -9.31
N ARG A 280 7.47 -13.21 -8.85
CA ARG A 280 6.49 -12.11 -8.67
C ARG A 280 6.94 -11.02 -7.69
N PHE A 281 7.86 -11.35 -6.78
CA PHE A 281 8.45 -10.43 -5.80
C PHE A 281 9.80 -9.87 -6.24
N THR A 282 10.52 -10.58 -7.10
CA THR A 282 11.87 -10.19 -7.55
C THR A 282 11.87 -9.62 -8.97
N THR A 283 10.73 -9.59 -9.65
CA THR A 283 10.57 -8.97 -10.99
C THR A 283 9.93 -7.58 -10.84
N PRO A 284 10.56 -6.52 -11.37
CA PRO A 284 10.00 -5.17 -11.28
C PRO A 284 8.76 -5.04 -12.16
N ARG A 285 7.69 -4.47 -11.60
CA ARG A 285 6.45 -4.13 -12.30
C ARG A 285 6.54 -2.70 -12.80
N GLN A 286 6.54 -2.53 -14.11
CA GLN A 286 6.60 -1.22 -14.76
C GLN A 286 5.23 -0.53 -14.69
N THR A 287 5.22 0.76 -14.36
CA THR A 287 4.04 1.61 -14.51
C THR A 287 3.87 2.02 -15.98
N LYS A 288 2.70 2.54 -16.33
CA LYS A 288 2.44 3.09 -17.67
C LYS A 288 3.10 4.46 -17.89
N VAL A 289 3.60 5.09 -16.83
CA VAL A 289 4.14 6.46 -16.87
C VAL A 289 5.57 6.45 -17.42
N PRO A 290 5.91 7.28 -18.42
CA PRO A 290 7.27 7.38 -18.91
C PRO A 290 8.26 7.84 -17.81
N PRO A 291 9.43 7.18 -17.64
CA PRO A 291 10.36 7.48 -16.54
C PRO A 291 10.78 8.95 -16.39
N TYR A 292 10.92 9.68 -17.51
CA TYR A 292 11.34 11.09 -17.49
C TYR A 292 10.31 12.03 -16.82
N ILE A 293 9.02 11.67 -16.78
CA ILE A 293 7.95 12.46 -16.17
C ILE A 293 8.09 12.50 -14.63
N TYR A 294 8.68 11.47 -14.02
CA TYR A 294 8.82 11.38 -12.57
C TYR A 294 9.68 12.52 -11.99
N ALA A 295 10.64 13.06 -12.75
CA ALA A 295 11.52 14.12 -12.26
C ALA A 295 10.72 15.38 -11.85
N ASP A 296 9.71 15.77 -12.62
CA ASP A 296 8.88 16.94 -12.34
C ASP A 296 7.97 16.74 -11.12
N VAL A 297 7.43 15.53 -10.97
CA VAL A 297 6.60 15.17 -9.80
C VAL A 297 7.44 15.10 -8.53
N ILE A 298 8.64 14.50 -8.61
CA ILE A 298 9.59 14.43 -7.50
C ILE A 298 10.03 15.85 -7.08
N LYS A 299 10.24 16.77 -8.04
CA LYS A 299 10.53 18.18 -7.75
C LYS A 299 9.39 18.83 -6.96
N GLY A 300 8.14 18.59 -7.32
CA GLY A 300 6.97 19.06 -6.55
C GLY A 300 6.89 18.46 -5.15
N MET A 301 7.12 17.15 -5.01
CA MET A 301 7.18 16.46 -3.71
C MET A 301 8.33 16.95 -2.83
N ARG A 302 9.48 17.29 -3.42
CA ARG A 302 10.59 17.93 -2.70
C ARG A 302 10.22 19.34 -2.26
N LEU A 303 9.55 20.10 -3.12
CA LEU A 303 9.12 21.45 -2.80
C LEU A 303 8.09 21.46 -1.66
N ALA A 304 7.21 20.46 -1.58
CA ALA A 304 6.32 20.26 -0.43
C ALA A 304 7.09 20.21 0.90
N VAL A 305 8.25 19.55 0.93
CA VAL A 305 9.11 19.46 2.11
C VAL A 305 9.90 20.74 2.33
N THR A 306 10.41 21.40 1.29
CA THR A 306 11.28 22.58 1.49
C THR A 306 10.53 23.87 1.78
N LYS A 307 9.32 24.05 1.22
CA LYS A 307 8.56 25.30 1.25
C LYS A 307 7.04 25.14 1.32
N GLY A 308 6.53 23.90 1.26
CA GLY A 308 5.09 23.62 1.16
C GLY A 308 4.50 22.99 2.42
N THR A 309 3.57 22.07 2.23
CA THR A 309 2.77 21.49 3.33
C THR A 309 3.53 20.53 4.26
N ALA A 310 4.74 20.11 3.91
CA ALA A 310 5.53 19.11 4.65
C ALA A 310 6.83 19.70 5.24
N THR A 311 6.87 21.01 5.50
CA THR A 311 8.06 21.75 5.96
C THR A 311 8.64 21.28 7.29
N VAL A 312 7.85 20.56 8.10
CA VAL A 312 8.33 19.88 9.31
C VAL A 312 9.50 18.92 9.03
N LEU A 313 9.62 18.41 7.79
CA LEU A 313 10.69 17.50 7.35
C LEU A 313 11.89 18.20 6.69
N ASN A 314 11.89 19.52 6.55
CA ASN A 314 12.95 20.26 5.84
C ASN A 314 14.32 20.19 6.54
N GLY A 315 14.33 20.03 7.87
CA GLY A 315 15.55 20.05 8.68
C GLY A 315 16.32 18.72 8.74
N THR A 316 15.99 17.76 7.88
CA THR A 316 16.66 16.47 7.79
C THR A 316 18.03 16.62 7.11
N THR A 317 19.01 15.78 7.49
CA THR A 317 20.37 15.78 6.88
C THR A 317 20.42 15.10 5.51
N TYR A 318 19.27 14.65 5.00
CA TYR A 318 19.10 13.97 3.72
C TYR A 318 17.83 14.50 3.04
N PRO A 319 17.79 14.59 1.70
CA PRO A 319 16.65 15.17 1.00
C PRO A 319 15.44 14.22 1.02
N VAL A 320 14.40 14.55 1.80
CA VAL A 320 13.10 13.89 1.76
C VAL A 320 12.21 14.45 0.63
N CYS A 321 11.50 13.58 -0.07
CA CYS A 321 10.40 13.93 -0.97
C CYS A 321 9.10 13.38 -0.38
N GLY A 322 8.04 14.18 -0.36
CA GLY A 322 6.78 13.69 0.19
C GLY A 322 5.56 14.50 -0.18
N LYS A 323 4.40 14.01 0.25
CA LYS A 323 3.11 14.65 0.06
C LYS A 323 2.22 14.36 1.26
N THR A 324 1.68 15.41 1.86
CA THR A 324 0.61 15.29 2.86
C THR A 324 -0.74 15.02 2.19
N GLY A 325 -1.58 14.27 2.89
CA GLY A 325 -2.99 14.09 2.61
C GLY A 325 -3.84 14.52 3.81
N THR A 326 -5.04 14.98 3.50
CA THR A 326 -6.14 15.18 4.44
C THR A 326 -7.31 14.47 3.79
N ALA A 327 -7.83 13.41 4.41
CA ALA A 327 -9.04 12.74 3.93
C ALA A 327 -10.21 13.20 4.80
N GLU A 328 -11.18 13.85 4.16
CA GLU A 328 -12.35 14.41 4.85
C GLU A 328 -13.22 13.29 5.43
N ASN A 329 -13.68 13.50 6.67
CA ASN A 329 -14.66 12.64 7.33
C ASN A 329 -15.71 13.52 8.04
N SER A 330 -16.83 12.95 8.48
CA SER A 330 -17.87 13.70 9.23
C SER A 330 -17.41 14.22 10.61
N GLY A 331 -16.18 13.87 11.02
CA GLY A 331 -15.50 14.37 12.23
C GLY A 331 -14.13 14.98 11.91
N LYS A 332 -13.11 14.73 12.75
CA LYS A 332 -11.73 15.16 12.44
C LYS A 332 -11.21 14.41 11.21
N ASP A 333 -10.60 15.15 10.31
CA ASP A 333 -9.93 14.62 9.12
C ASP A 333 -8.83 13.62 9.49
N HIS A 334 -8.54 12.72 8.56
CA HIS A 334 -7.44 11.77 8.65
C HIS A 334 -6.12 12.43 8.25
N SER A 335 -5.08 12.22 9.06
CA SER A 335 -3.73 12.73 8.84
C SER A 335 -2.96 11.71 8.01
N VAL A 336 -2.60 12.07 6.78
CA VAL A 336 -1.93 11.15 5.84
C VAL A 336 -0.61 11.76 5.35
N PHE A 337 0.41 10.94 5.18
CA PHE A 337 1.65 11.30 4.52
C PHE A 337 2.18 10.14 3.70
N ILE A 338 2.65 10.42 2.48
CA ILE A 338 3.48 9.51 1.70
C ILE A 338 4.80 10.18 1.35
N GLY A 339 5.88 9.42 1.25
CA GLY A 339 7.16 9.96 0.84
C GLY A 339 8.26 8.92 0.71
N PHE A 340 9.44 9.38 0.32
CA PHE A 340 10.63 8.56 0.24
C PHE A 340 11.88 9.39 0.53
N ALA A 341 12.95 8.71 0.92
CA ALA A 341 14.24 9.32 1.17
C ALA A 341 15.39 8.32 1.01
N PRO A 342 16.61 8.82 0.72
CA PRO A 342 16.91 10.12 0.11
C PRO A 342 16.31 10.30 -1.31
N MET A 343 16.17 11.54 -1.79
CA MET A 343 15.60 11.87 -3.11
C MET A 343 16.33 11.20 -4.29
N ASN A 344 17.67 11.20 -4.27
CA ASN A 344 18.47 10.74 -5.40
C ASN A 344 18.77 9.24 -5.35
N GLU A 345 19.03 8.71 -4.16
CA GLU A 345 19.27 7.29 -3.91
C GLU A 345 18.28 6.78 -2.85
N PRO A 346 17.01 6.56 -3.20
CA PRO A 346 15.99 6.17 -2.22
C PRO A 346 16.33 4.84 -1.57
N LYS A 347 16.22 4.79 -0.23
CA LYS A 347 16.42 3.57 0.56
C LYS A 347 15.15 3.17 1.32
N ILE A 348 14.21 4.10 1.45
CA ILE A 348 12.94 3.88 2.14
C ILE A 348 11.84 4.69 1.46
N ALA A 349 10.74 4.02 1.16
CA ALA A 349 9.45 4.63 0.85
C ALA A 349 8.50 4.35 2.02
N ILE A 350 7.61 5.29 2.32
CA ILE A 350 6.78 5.24 3.52
C ILE A 350 5.40 5.84 3.27
N SER A 351 4.40 5.24 3.90
CA SER A 351 3.06 5.76 4.08
C SER A 351 2.71 5.75 5.57
N VAL A 352 2.15 6.85 6.06
CA VAL A 352 1.61 6.96 7.42
C VAL A 352 0.18 7.45 7.30
N TYR A 353 -0.74 6.72 7.92
CA TYR A 353 -2.16 7.01 7.91
C TYR A 353 -2.69 6.99 9.34
N ILE A 354 -3.16 8.14 9.85
CA ILE A 354 -3.70 8.27 11.20
C ILE A 354 -5.15 8.72 11.14
N GLU A 355 -6.06 7.88 11.63
CA GLU A 355 -7.47 8.21 11.76
C GLU A 355 -7.67 9.32 12.81
N HIS A 356 -8.55 10.27 12.49
CA HIS A 356 -8.85 11.46 13.28
C HIS A 356 -7.63 12.26 13.75
N GLY A 357 -6.53 12.18 13.00
CA GLY A 357 -5.26 12.83 13.32
C GLY A 357 -5.17 14.32 12.98
N GLY A 358 -6.21 14.91 12.38
CA GLY A 358 -6.16 16.29 11.91
C GLY A 358 -5.36 16.41 10.61
N PHE A 359 -4.56 17.48 10.44
CA PHE A 359 -3.82 17.68 9.21
C PHE A 359 -2.64 16.71 9.07
N GLY A 360 -2.34 16.28 7.83
CA GLY A 360 -1.21 15.41 7.51
C GLY A 360 0.15 15.89 8.04
N ALA A 361 0.33 17.21 8.15
CA ALA A 361 1.56 17.85 8.61
C ALA A 361 1.78 17.73 10.14
N ASP A 362 0.72 17.48 10.91
CA ASP A 362 0.77 17.56 12.37
C ASP A 362 1.21 16.25 13.02
N VAL A 363 0.88 15.11 12.40
CA VAL A 363 1.12 13.78 12.97
C VAL A 363 1.78 12.85 11.96
N ALA A 364 1.18 12.63 10.79
CA ALA A 364 1.67 11.64 9.82
C ALA A 364 3.06 11.99 9.26
N ALA A 365 3.28 13.25 8.83
CA ALA A 365 4.58 13.66 8.31
C ALA A 365 5.70 13.59 9.38
N PRO A 366 5.53 14.10 10.61
CA PRO A 366 6.51 13.89 11.70
C PRO A 366 6.84 12.41 11.94
N ILE A 367 5.83 11.54 12.08
CA ILE A 367 6.04 10.09 12.26
C ILE A 367 6.89 9.53 11.11
N ALA A 368 6.56 9.86 9.88
CA ALA A 368 7.31 9.40 8.72
C ALA A 368 8.78 9.87 8.77
N GLY A 369 9.03 11.12 9.18
CA GLY A 369 10.37 11.65 9.39
C GLY A 369 11.18 10.87 10.42
N LEU A 370 10.57 10.50 11.55
CA LEU A 370 11.20 9.72 12.62
C LEU A 370 11.56 8.30 12.15
N ILE A 371 10.64 7.62 11.46
CA ILE A 371 10.92 6.28 10.90
C ILE A 371 12.03 6.34 9.85
N MET A 372 11.98 7.31 8.95
CA MET A 372 13.04 7.53 7.95
C MET A 372 14.40 7.79 8.60
N GLU A 373 14.47 8.62 9.65
CA GLU A 373 15.73 8.91 10.34
C GLU A 373 16.27 7.69 11.07
N LYS A 374 15.39 6.98 11.80
CA LYS A 374 15.76 5.76 12.51
C LYS A 374 16.32 4.71 11.55
N TYR A 375 15.73 4.56 10.36
CA TYR A 375 16.23 3.63 9.35
C TYR A 375 17.57 4.09 8.75
N LEU A 376 17.66 5.35 8.30
CA LEU A 376 18.83 5.86 7.56
C LEU A 376 20.04 6.14 8.45
N LYS A 377 19.84 6.38 9.75
CA LYS A 377 20.90 6.78 10.69
C LYS A 377 21.06 5.81 11.87
N GLY A 378 20.19 4.81 12.00
CA GLY A 378 20.16 3.84 13.12
C GLY A 378 19.66 4.42 14.46
N LYS A 379 19.61 5.74 14.60
CA LYS A 379 19.18 6.45 15.82
C LYS A 379 18.48 7.77 15.48
N LEU A 380 17.62 8.20 16.39
CA LEU A 380 17.00 9.53 16.34
C LEU A 380 17.97 10.57 16.89
N SER A 381 18.08 11.72 16.23
CA SER A 381 18.75 12.90 16.78
C SER A 381 18.03 13.43 18.03
N PRO A 382 18.68 14.26 18.88
CA PRO A 382 18.04 14.85 20.06
C PRO A 382 16.75 15.62 19.72
N LYS A 383 16.75 16.35 18.60
CA LYS A 383 15.56 17.05 18.09
C LYS A 383 14.43 16.08 17.77
N SER A 384 14.73 14.97 17.12
CA SER A 384 13.75 13.95 16.74
C SER A 384 13.26 13.15 17.94
N GLN A 385 14.09 12.89 18.95
CA GLN A 385 13.63 12.31 20.22
C GLN A 385 12.63 13.23 20.92
N ALA A 386 12.88 14.55 20.93
CA ALA A 386 11.91 15.51 21.47
C ALA A 386 10.60 15.54 20.67
N MET A 387 10.68 15.40 19.34
CA MET A 387 9.49 15.27 18.48
C MET A 387 8.72 13.96 18.77
N ALA A 388 9.40 12.82 18.91
CA ALA A 388 8.78 11.54 19.24
C ALA A 388 7.96 11.63 20.54
N LYS A 389 8.57 12.17 21.62
CA LYS A 389 7.89 12.41 22.91
C LYS A 389 6.67 13.33 22.79
N ARG A 390 6.68 14.28 21.85
CA ARG A 390 5.51 15.13 21.59
C ARG A 390 4.40 14.35 20.88
N ILE A 391 4.76 13.52 19.90
CA ILE A 391 3.81 12.68 19.15
C ILE A 391 3.16 11.63 20.04
N GLU A 392 3.91 11.00 20.95
CA GLU A 392 3.40 10.03 21.92
C GLU A 392 2.24 10.58 22.77
N ARG A 393 2.27 11.88 23.09
CA ARG A 393 1.22 12.55 23.87
C ARG A 393 -0.07 12.82 23.08
N ILE A 394 -0.05 12.68 21.76
CA ILE A 394 -1.23 12.87 20.92
C ILE A 394 -2.10 11.62 20.96
N ASN A 395 -3.37 11.78 21.32
CA ASN A 395 -4.36 10.72 21.31
C ASN A 395 -5.48 11.05 20.31
N THR A 396 -5.74 10.14 19.38
CA THR A 396 -6.82 10.26 18.37
C THR A 396 -7.94 9.25 18.59
N ILE A 397 -7.74 8.29 19.49
CA ILE A 397 -8.78 7.34 19.91
C ILE A 397 -9.60 8.02 21.01
N THR A 398 -10.77 8.55 20.63
CA THR A 398 -11.76 8.99 21.60
C THR A 398 -12.41 7.77 22.25
N LYS A 399 -12.53 7.78 23.59
CA LYS A 399 -13.23 6.75 24.37
C LYS A 399 -14.70 6.67 24.02
#